data_AF-A0AAX2FP59-F1
#
_entry.id   AF-A0AAX2FP59-F1
#
_cell.length_a   1.000
_cell.length_b   1.000
_cell.length_c   1.000
_cell.angle_alpha   90.00
_cell.angle_beta   90.00
_cell.angle_gamma   90.00
#
_symmetry.space_group_name_H-M   'P 1'
#
loop_
_entity.id
_entity.type
_entity.pdbx_description
1 polymer ?
#
loop_
_entity_poly.entity_id
_entity_poly.type
_entity_poly.pdbx_seq_one_letter_code
_entity_poly.pdbx_strand_id
1 'polypeptide(L)'
;MKLWINKHKKLLITFVVLSLVTWLVTLIEINLIFASADDLKEYAETKFISDDLKVVGLLGLLDITLLILWTFIFMFIFMKIIFPSKKALQGALFIEEFRFLKDMPSELRKGLDKNE
;
A
#
# COMPACT_ATOMS: atom_id res chain seq x y z
N MET A 1 -5.75 24.33 -0.27
CA MET A 1 -4.58 23.49 0.09
C MET A 1 -4.19 23.61 1.57
N LYS A 2 -3.87 24.80 2.11
CA LYS A 2 -3.50 24.98 3.54
C LYS A 2 -4.54 24.45 4.54
N LEU A 3 -5.83 24.70 4.30
CA LEU A 3 -6.94 24.19 5.12
C LEU A 3 -7.03 22.65 5.14
N TRP A 4 -6.78 22.00 4.00
CA TRP A 4 -6.78 20.53 3.89
C TRP A 4 -5.59 19.93 4.66
N ILE A 5 -4.40 20.53 4.52
CA ILE A 5 -3.20 20.12 5.27
C ILE A 5 -3.43 20.25 6.77
N ASN A 6 -4.00 21.37 7.24
CA ASN A 6 -4.33 21.53 8.66
C ASN A 6 -5.37 20.50 9.15
N LYS A 7 -6.39 20.22 8.33
CA LYS A 7 -7.42 19.22 8.64
C LYS A 7 -6.84 17.79 8.73
N HIS A 8 -5.84 17.48 7.91
CA HIS A 8 -5.22 16.16 7.83
C HIS A 8 -3.82 16.09 8.46
N LYS A 9 -3.44 17.11 9.25
CA LYS A 9 -2.09 17.26 9.81
C LYS A 9 -1.61 16.04 10.59
N LYS A 10 -2.47 15.48 11.44
CA LYS A 10 -2.14 14.27 12.22
C LYS A 10 -1.77 13.10 11.31
N LEU A 11 -2.57 12.88 10.27
CA LEU A 11 -2.37 11.78 9.32
C LEU A 11 -1.06 11.96 8.55
N LEU A 12 -0.75 13.18 8.09
CA LEU A 12 0.50 13.49 7.41
C LEU A 12 1.71 13.30 8.32
N ILE A 13 1.63 13.73 9.59
CA ILE A 13 2.69 13.52 10.58
C ILE A 13 2.91 12.02 10.81
N THR A 14 1.84 11.25 11.03
CA THR A 14 1.93 9.80 11.19
C THR A 14 2.58 9.14 9.98
N PHE A 15 2.23 9.57 8.77
CA PHE A 15 2.84 9.05 7.56
C PHE A 15 4.34 9.40 7.45
N VAL A 16 4.74 10.63 7.81
CA VAL A 16 6.16 11.02 7.82
C VAL A 16 6.94 10.22 8.85
N VAL A 17 6.39 10.04 10.07
CA VAL A 17 7.03 9.22 11.10
C VAL A 17 7.15 7.77 10.64
N LEU A 18 6.10 7.19 10.06
CA LEU A 18 6.15 5.84 9.51
C LEU A 18 7.19 5.73 8.40
N SER A 19 7.25 6.71 7.49
CA SER A 19 8.26 6.78 6.42
C SER A 19 9.68 6.76 6.98
N LEU A 20 9.94 7.53 8.03
CA LEU A 20 11.25 7.57 8.69
C LEU A 20 11.59 6.24 9.35
N VAL A 21 10.63 5.60 10.02
CA VAL A 21 10.83 4.29 10.65
C VAL A 21 11.14 3.23 9.60
N THR A 22 10.33 3.13 8.53
CA THR A 22 10.57 2.19 7.43
C THR A 22 11.95 2.44 6.83
N TRP A 23 12.30 3.69 6.53
CA TRP A 23 13.62 4.02 5.98
C TRP A 23 14.79 3.62 6.89
N LEU A 24 14.67 3.82 8.20
CA LEU A 24 15.69 3.39 9.16
C LEU A 24 15.83 1.87 9.22
N VAL A 25 14.72 1.13 9.19
CA VAL A 25 14.74 -0.34 9.17
C VAL A 25 15.40 -0.84 7.89
N THR A 26 15.02 -0.32 6.72
CA THR A 26 15.64 -0.68 5.44
C THR A 26 17.16 -0.41 5.44
N LEU A 27 17.62 0.70 6.04
CA LEU A 27 19.05 0.99 6.17
C LEU A 27 19.79 -0.04 7.04
N ILE A 28 19.18 -0.44 8.16
CA ILE A 28 19.73 -1.49 9.03
C ILE A 28 19.80 -2.81 8.28
N GLU A 29 18.74 -3.16 7.54
CA GLU A 29 18.69 -4.37 6.72
C GLU A 29 19.81 -4.40 5.69
N ILE A 30 19.97 -3.32 4.91
CA ILE A 30 21.02 -3.21 3.90
C ILE A 30 22.40 -3.41 4.53
N ASN A 31 22.65 -2.76 5.68
CA ASN A 31 23.92 -2.92 6.38
C ASN A 31 24.17 -4.37 6.83
N LEU A 32 23.14 -5.05 7.33
CA LEU A 32 23.26 -6.45 7.74
C LEU A 32 23.45 -7.39 6.53
N ILE A 33 22.78 -7.13 5.41
CA ILE A 33 23.00 -7.86 4.15
C ILE A 33 24.47 -7.73 3.71
N PHE A 34 25.04 -6.54 3.79
CA PHE A 34 26.46 -6.33 3.48
C PHE A 34 27.38 -7.03 4.48
N ALA A 35 27.05 -7.01 5.77
CA ALA A 35 27.83 -7.69 6.81
C ALA A 35 27.80 -9.22 6.67
N SER A 36 26.72 -9.78 6.15
CA SER A 36 26.53 -11.23 5.93
C SER A 36 26.75 -11.66 4.47
N ALA A 37 27.52 -10.90 3.69
CA ALA A 37 27.74 -11.18 2.26
C ALA A 37 28.40 -12.55 1.99
N ASP A 38 29.31 -12.97 2.86
CA ASP A 38 29.97 -14.28 2.75
C ASP A 38 28.99 -15.42 3.03
N ASP A 39 28.15 -15.30 4.06
CA ASP A 39 27.09 -16.27 4.37
C ASP A 39 26.05 -16.36 3.25
N LEU A 40 25.72 -15.22 2.61
CA LEU A 40 24.84 -15.17 1.43
C LEU A 40 25.45 -15.94 0.25
N LYS A 41 26.76 -15.84 0.06
CA LYS A 41 27.48 -16.60 -0.97
C LYS A 41 27.48 -18.09 -0.66
N GLU A 42 27.76 -18.47 0.59
CA GLU A 42 27.70 -19.86 1.03
C GLU A 42 26.30 -20.44 0.83
N TYR A 43 25.24 -19.71 1.24
CA TYR A 43 23.86 -20.11 0.99
C TYR A 43 23.57 -20.33 -0.50
N ALA A 44 24.11 -19.48 -1.38
CA ALA A 44 23.88 -19.63 -2.82
C ALA A 44 24.42 -20.97 -3.36
N GLU A 45 25.59 -21.39 -2.87
CA GLU A 45 26.32 -22.58 -3.31
C GLU A 45 25.84 -23.87 -2.62
N THR A 46 25.62 -23.83 -1.30
CA THR A 46 25.38 -25.03 -0.47
C THR A 46 23.94 -25.14 0.03
N LYS A 47 23.14 -24.06 -0.08
CA LYS A 47 21.82 -23.91 0.56
C LYS A 47 21.85 -23.98 2.09
N PHE A 48 23.02 -23.89 2.71
CA PHE A 48 23.14 -23.76 4.16
C PHE A 48 22.68 -22.36 4.63
N ILE A 49 21.95 -22.30 5.74
CA ILE A 49 21.42 -21.06 6.31
C ILE A 49 22.05 -20.82 7.68
N SER A 50 22.95 -19.84 7.76
CA SER A 50 23.53 -19.39 9.03
C SER A 50 22.48 -18.69 9.90
N ASP A 51 22.75 -18.60 11.21
CA ASP A 51 21.84 -17.90 12.13
C ASP A 51 21.77 -16.38 11.82
N ASP A 52 22.86 -15.78 11.35
CA ASP A 52 22.89 -14.38 10.91
C ASP A 52 21.99 -14.17 9.68
N LEU A 53 22.03 -15.10 8.71
CA LEU A 53 21.13 -15.07 7.54
C LEU A 53 19.65 -15.16 7.94
N LYS A 54 19.32 -15.93 8.99
CA LYS A 54 17.94 -16.01 9.50
C LYS A 54 17.48 -14.68 10.08
N VAL A 55 18.36 -13.99 10.81
CA VAL A 55 18.06 -12.66 11.37
C VAL A 55 17.85 -11.65 10.24
N VAL A 56 18.72 -11.64 9.23
CA VAL A 56 18.55 -10.80 8.04
C VAL A 56 17.23 -11.10 7.35
N GLY A 57 16.89 -12.37 7.14
CA GLY A 57 15.63 -12.78 6.52
C GLY A 57 14.38 -12.38 7.32
N LEU A 58 14.42 -12.51 8.65
CA LEU A 58 13.33 -12.05 9.53
C LEU A 58 13.16 -10.53 9.46
N LEU A 59 14.27 -9.80 9.45
CA LEU A 59 14.25 -8.34 9.35
C LEU A 59 13.69 -7.90 7.99
N GLY A 60 14.04 -8.59 6.90
CA GLY A 60 13.48 -8.33 5.58
C GLY A 60 11.99 -8.63 5.45
N LEU A 61 11.48 -9.69 6.10
CA LEU A 61 10.03 -9.93 6.17
C LEU A 61 9.31 -8.79 6.92
N LEU A 62 9.92 -8.28 7.98
CA LEU A 62 9.40 -7.13 8.72
C LEU A 62 9.42 -5.87 7.85
N ASP A 63 10.49 -5.62 7.11
CA ASP A 63 10.61 -4.44 6.23
C ASP A 63 9.58 -4.49 5.09
N ILE A 64 9.41 -5.66 4.44
CA ILE A 64 8.36 -5.85 3.43
C ILE A 64 6.97 -5.57 4.00
N THR A 65 6.69 -6.05 5.22
CA THR A 65 5.40 -5.81 5.89
C THR A 65 5.20 -4.32 6.16
N LEU A 66 6.24 -3.61 6.62
CA LEU A 66 6.21 -2.16 6.81
C LEU A 66 5.99 -1.41 5.49
N LEU A 67 6.64 -1.82 4.41
CA LEU A 67 6.48 -1.24 3.06
C LEU A 67 5.06 -1.43 2.53
N ILE A 68 4.45 -2.60 2.74
CA ILE A 68 3.04 -2.84 2.37
C ILE A 68 2.13 -1.87 3.13
N LEU A 69 2.28 -1.78 4.45
CA LEU A 69 1.49 -0.88 5.28
C LEU A 69 1.69 0.59 4.85
N TRP A 70 2.93 0.99 4.61
CA TRP A 70 3.29 2.31 4.14
C TRP A 70 2.61 2.64 2.80
N THR A 71 2.61 1.68 1.86
CA THR A 71 2.00 1.82 0.53
C THR A 71 0.49 2.02 0.64
N PHE A 72 -0.20 1.25 1.49
CA PHE A 72 -1.64 1.43 1.71
C PHE A 72 -1.97 2.82 2.27
N ILE A 73 -1.19 3.31 3.24
CA ILE A 73 -1.39 4.64 3.81
C ILE A 73 -1.10 5.72 2.78
N PHE A 74 -0.04 5.56 1.97
CA PHE A 74 0.29 6.48 0.90
C PHE A 74 -0.85 6.57 -0.14
N MET A 75 -1.35 5.42 -0.61
CA MET A 75 -2.49 5.36 -1.52
C MET A 75 -3.75 6.00 -0.92
N PHE A 76 -4.00 5.78 0.37
CA PHE A 76 -5.11 6.41 1.07
C PHE A 76 -4.99 7.94 1.13
N ILE A 77 -3.79 8.46 1.39
CA ILE A 77 -3.49 9.90 1.36
C ILE A 77 -3.75 10.44 -0.04
N PHE A 78 -3.24 9.76 -1.06
CA PHE A 78 -3.36 10.19 -2.44
C PHE A 78 -4.83 10.26 -2.88
N MET A 79 -5.62 9.22 -2.55
CA MET A 79 -7.07 9.21 -2.74
C MET A 79 -7.76 10.37 -2.03
N LYS A 80 -7.36 10.72 -0.81
CA LYS A 80 -7.91 11.87 -0.05
C LYS A 80 -7.54 13.23 -0.65
N ILE A 81 -6.42 13.32 -1.36
CA ILE A 81 -5.98 14.54 -2.06
C ILE A 81 -6.78 14.69 -3.36
N ILE A 82 -6.86 13.63 -4.17
CA ILE A 82 -7.57 13.64 -5.46
C ILE A 82 -9.08 13.77 -5.24
N PHE A 83 -9.63 13.02 -4.28
CA PHE A 83 -11.05 13.01 -3.95
C PHE A 83 -11.26 13.56 -2.54
N PRO A 84 -11.29 14.90 -2.38
CA PRO A 84 -11.40 15.55 -1.07
C PRO A 84 -12.75 15.32 -0.38
N SER A 85 -13.76 14.79 -1.09
CA SER A 85 -15.07 14.45 -0.54
C SER A 85 -15.59 13.12 -1.09
N LYS A 86 -16.50 12.47 -0.34
CA LYS A 86 -17.20 11.27 -0.80
C LYS A 86 -18.01 11.51 -2.08
N LYS A 87 -18.58 12.72 -2.22
CA LYS A 87 -19.29 13.14 -3.44
C LYS A 87 -18.35 13.22 -4.64
N ALA A 88 -17.14 13.75 -4.47
CA ALA A 88 -16.14 13.79 -5.54
C ALA A 88 -15.72 12.38 -5.98
N LEU A 89 -15.58 11.45 -5.02
CA LEU A 89 -15.29 10.04 -5.34
C LEU A 89 -16.48 9.36 -6.05
N GLN A 90 -17.71 9.58 -5.58
CA GLN A 90 -18.92 9.01 -6.17
C GLN A 90 -19.18 9.54 -7.59
N GLY A 91 -18.95 10.84 -7.81
CA GLY A 91 -19.04 11.45 -9.14
C GLY A 91 -17.95 10.93 -10.08
N ALA A 92 -16.71 10.79 -9.61
CA ALA A 92 -15.63 10.24 -10.43
C ALA A 92 -15.79 8.76 -10.77
N LEU A 93 -16.49 7.99 -9.93
CA LEU A 93 -16.86 6.60 -10.19
C LEU A 93 -18.20 6.48 -10.94
N PHE A 94 -18.78 7.60 -11.39
CA PHE A 94 -20.09 7.64 -12.07
C PHE A 94 -21.21 6.92 -11.30
N ILE A 95 -21.09 6.79 -9.97
CA ILE A 95 -22.02 6.01 -9.14
C ILE A 95 -23.42 6.64 -9.14
N GLU A 96 -23.50 7.97 -9.19
CA GLU A 96 -24.78 8.68 -9.32
C GLU A 96 -25.38 8.50 -10.72
N GLU A 97 -24.55 8.46 -11.76
CA GLU A 97 -24.99 8.23 -13.13
C GLU A 97 -25.44 6.79 -13.34
N PHE A 98 -24.78 5.79 -12.77
CA PHE A 98 -25.24 4.40 -12.85
C PHE A 98 -26.39 4.06 -11.89
N ARG A 99 -26.88 5.01 -11.10
CA ARG A 99 -28.01 4.78 -10.19
C ARG A 99 -29.27 4.38 -10.94
N PHE A 100 -29.48 4.87 -12.17
CA PHE A 100 -30.62 4.45 -13.01
C PHE A 100 -30.56 2.96 -13.39
N LEU A 101 -29.37 2.34 -13.48
CA LEU A 101 -29.25 0.90 -13.75
C LEU A 101 -29.78 0.06 -12.58
N LYS A 102 -29.75 0.60 -11.36
CA LYS A 102 -30.29 -0.07 -10.18
C LYS A 102 -31.82 -0.06 -10.17
N ASP A 103 -32.42 0.99 -10.70
CA ASP A 103 -33.87 1.20 -10.78
C ASP A 103 -34.46 0.72 -12.12
N MET A 104 -33.64 0.13 -12.99
CA MET A 104 -34.07 -0.42 -14.28
C MET A 104 -35.01 -1.62 -14.07
N PRO A 105 -36.18 -1.67 -14.75
CA PRO A 105 -37.11 -2.79 -14.68
C PRO A 105 -36.41 -4.11 -14.99
N SER A 106 -36.74 -5.16 -14.23
CA SER A 106 -36.10 -6.48 -14.33
C SER A 106 -36.19 -7.10 -15.72
N GLU A 107 -37.20 -6.74 -16.51
CA GLU A 107 -37.43 -7.17 -17.90
C GLU A 107 -36.39 -6.60 -18.88
N LEU A 108 -36.03 -5.32 -18.75
CA LEU A 108 -34.97 -4.69 -19.53
C LEU A 108 -33.59 -5.21 -19.11
N ARG A 109 -33.40 -5.46 -17.82
CA ARG A 109 -32.15 -6.03 -17.27
C ARG A 109 -31.89 -7.44 -17.79
N LYS A 110 -32.92 -8.28 -17.89
CA LYS A 110 -32.86 -9.63 -18.49
C LYS A 110 -32.69 -9.63 -20.02
N GLY A 111 -33.10 -8.55 -20.70
CA GLY A 111 -32.90 -8.38 -22.14
C GLY A 111 -31.46 -8.02 -22.52
N LEU A 112 -30.74 -7.30 -21.64
CA LEU A 112 -29.31 -7.04 -21.82
C LEU A 112 -28.47 -8.32 -21.63
N ASP A 113 -28.79 -9.13 -20.63
CA ASP A 113 -28.08 -10.37 -20.28
C ASP A 113 -28.20 -11.49 -21.34
N LYS A 114 -29.16 -11.37 -22.26
CA LYS A 114 -29.42 -12.35 -23.33
C LYS A 114 -28.71 -12.05 -24.65
N ASN A 115 -28.04 -10.91 -24.76
CA ASN A 115 -27.36 -10.46 -25.98
C ASN A 115 -25.83 -10.39 -25.83
N GLU A 116 -25.26 -10.95 -24.75
CA GLU A 116 -23.88 -11.44 -24.70
C GLU A 116 -23.86 -12.96 -24.91
#